data_AF-A0A9N9SE63-F1
#
_entry.id   AF-A0A9N9SE63-F1
#
_cell.length_a   1.000
_cell.length_b   1.000
_cell.length_c   1.000
_cell.angle_alpha   90.00
_cell.angle_beta   90.00
_cell.angle_gamma   90.00
#
_symmetry.space_group_name_H-M   'P 1'
#
loop_
_entity.id
_entity.type
_entity.pdbx_description
1 polymer ?
#
loop_
_entity_poly.entity_id
_entity_poly.type
_entity_poly.pdbx_seq_one_letter_code
_entity_poly.pdbx_strand_id
1 'polypeptide(L)'
;MTAPMERIQVLDSIEKDIITCLHSAGQVFVELSKEKTSLKQAENHTQMFLKTLSTVETKLSDQITYLTQVSTGQPHEGSGYASQKVLQMAWHRLEHARSRVNELERYKVKHVQGRTAHRSLPQSGSGQMVNVAGSNMSTGPAT
;
A
#
# COMPACT_ATOMS: atom_id res chain seq x y z
N MET A 1 6.81 -9.38 6.75
CA MET A 1 7.65 -8.82 5.68
C MET A 1 8.86 -8.20 6.31
N THR A 2 10.06 -8.71 6.03
CA THR A 2 11.29 -8.16 6.61
C THR A 2 11.54 -6.78 6.00
N ALA A 3 11.79 -5.79 6.87
CA ALA A 3 11.94 -4.41 6.45
C ALA A 3 13.18 -4.25 5.55
N PRO A 4 13.22 -3.27 4.62
CA PRO A 4 14.40 -3.01 3.78
C PRO A 4 15.71 -2.89 4.59
N MET A 5 15.62 -2.38 5.82
CA MET A 5 16.76 -2.27 6.74
C MET A 5 17.30 -3.62 7.23
N GLU A 6 16.42 -4.59 7.52
CA GLU A 6 16.83 -5.94 7.92
C GLU A 6 17.51 -6.67 6.75
N ARG A 7 17.11 -6.38 5.50
CA ARG A 7 17.75 -6.95 4.30
C ARG A 7 19.17 -6.43 4.11
N ILE A 8 19.41 -5.14 4.35
CA ILE A 8 20.77 -4.56 4.34
C ILE A 8 21.64 -5.25 5.41
N GLN A 9 21.11 -5.44 6.62
CA GLN A 9 21.83 -6.17 7.67
C GLN A 9 22.16 -7.62 7.30
N VAL A 10 21.31 -8.29 6.52
CA VAL A 10 21.60 -9.63 5.99
C VAL A 10 22.76 -9.57 4.99
N LEU A 11 22.83 -8.55 4.13
CA LEU A 11 23.96 -8.37 3.22
C LEU A 11 25.27 -8.12 3.98
N ASP A 12 25.25 -7.30 5.04
CA ASP A 12 26.41 -7.09 5.91
C ASP A 12 26.85 -8.41 6.59
N SER A 13 25.89 -9.25 6.99
CA SER A 13 26.20 -10.59 7.52
C SER A 13 26.83 -11.49 6.45
N ILE A 14 26.36 -11.44 5.21
CA ILE A 14 26.94 -12.21 4.11
C ILE A 14 28.37 -11.75 3.84
N GLU A 15 28.63 -10.45 3.87
CA GLU A 15 29.99 -9.90 3.71
C GLU A 15 30.94 -10.42 4.80
N LYS A 16 30.51 -10.42 6.06
CA LYS A 16 31.29 -11.01 7.17
C LYS A 16 31.55 -12.51 6.99
N ASP A 17 30.57 -13.26 6.48
CA ASP A 17 30.73 -14.68 6.19
C ASP A 17 31.73 -14.90 5.04
N ILE A 18 31.73 -14.03 4.01
CA ILE A 18 32.71 -14.08 2.91
C ILE A 18 34.13 -13.84 3.44
N ILE A 19 34.32 -12.84 4.31
CA ILE A 19 35.61 -12.58 4.96
C ILE A 19 36.08 -13.82 5.73
N THR A 20 35.18 -14.45 6.49
CA THR A 20 35.47 -15.67 7.25
C THR A 20 35.82 -16.86 6.35
N CYS A 21 35.13 -16.99 5.21
CA CYS A 21 35.40 -17.99 4.18
C CYS A 21 36.82 -17.83 3.62
N LEU A 22 37.18 -16.62 3.18
CA LEU A 22 38.51 -16.30 2.67
C LEU A 22 39.60 -16.50 3.74
N HIS A 23 39.32 -16.13 4.99
CA HIS A 23 40.25 -16.37 6.09
C HIS A 23 40.51 -17.87 6.29
N SER A 24 39.46 -18.70 6.25
CA SER A 24 39.58 -20.16 6.38
C SER A 24 40.43 -20.77 5.25
N ALA A 25 40.24 -20.31 4.00
CA ALA A 25 41.07 -20.72 2.87
C ALA A 25 42.54 -20.28 3.05
N GLY A 26 42.76 -19.05 3.53
CA GLY A 26 44.10 -18.56 3.86
C GLY A 26 44.80 -19.43 4.90
N GLN A 27 44.09 -19.87 5.94
CA GLN A 27 44.64 -20.77 6.97
C GLN A 27 45.03 -22.14 6.39
N VAL A 28 44.30 -22.66 5.40
CA VAL A 28 44.72 -23.89 4.68
C VAL A 28 46.08 -23.68 4.03
N PHE A 29 46.26 -22.59 3.27
CA PHE A 29 47.55 -22.32 2.62
C PHE A 29 48.69 -22.10 3.61
N VAL A 30 48.44 -21.38 4.71
CA VAL A 30 49.43 -21.19 5.78
C VAL A 30 49.82 -22.53 6.38
N GLU A 31 48.86 -23.42 6.67
CA GLU A 31 49.15 -24.75 7.22
C GLU A 31 49.95 -25.63 6.25
N LEU A 32 49.57 -25.63 4.97
CA LEU A 32 50.27 -26.38 3.92
C LEU A 32 51.69 -25.84 3.64
N SER A 33 51.96 -24.58 3.96
CA SER A 33 53.28 -23.96 3.79
C SER A 33 54.30 -24.31 4.89
N LYS A 34 53.86 -24.95 5.99
CA LYS A 34 54.74 -25.33 7.10
C LYS A 34 55.64 -26.50 6.72
N GLU A 35 56.87 -26.51 7.23
CA GLU A 35 57.81 -27.63 7.07
C GLU A 35 57.25 -28.96 7.58
N LYS A 36 56.41 -28.91 8.63
CA LYS A 36 55.65 -30.04 9.15
C LYS A 36 54.16 -29.73 9.16
N THR A 37 53.49 -30.09 8.08
CA THR A 37 52.03 -29.91 7.92
C THR A 37 51.23 -30.81 8.85
N SER A 38 50.23 -30.25 9.52
CA SER A 38 49.19 -31.02 10.20
C SER A 38 48.00 -31.23 9.26
N LEU A 39 47.90 -32.44 8.69
CA LEU A 39 46.81 -32.78 7.77
C LEU A 39 45.43 -32.57 8.41
N LYS A 40 45.30 -32.92 9.70
CA LYS A 40 44.06 -32.71 10.46
C LYS A 40 43.67 -31.24 10.57
N GLN A 41 44.63 -30.32 10.73
CA GLN A 41 44.33 -28.88 10.78
C GLN A 41 43.96 -28.35 9.39
N ALA A 42 44.68 -28.76 8.34
CA ALA A 42 44.36 -28.39 6.97
C ALA A 42 42.94 -28.86 6.57
N GLU A 43 42.56 -30.09 6.95
CA GLU A 43 41.21 -30.63 6.74
C GLU A 43 40.16 -29.84 7.51
N ASN A 44 40.40 -29.49 8.78
CA ASN A 44 39.47 -28.69 9.57
C ASN A 44 39.21 -27.31 8.93
N HIS A 45 40.27 -26.62 8.48
CA HIS A 45 40.13 -25.33 7.80
C HIS A 45 39.41 -25.47 6.46
N THR A 46 39.64 -26.57 5.74
CA THR A 46 38.93 -26.88 4.49
C THR A 46 37.45 -27.14 4.74
N GLN A 47 37.09 -27.90 5.77
CA GLN A 47 35.68 -28.12 6.13
C GLN A 47 34.98 -26.82 6.54
N MET A 48 35.67 -25.96 7.30
CA MET A 48 35.14 -24.65 7.68
C MET A 48 34.92 -23.75 6.46
N PHE A 49 35.86 -23.74 5.51
CA PHE A 49 35.71 -23.06 4.23
C PHE A 49 34.46 -23.55 3.48
N LEU A 50 34.32 -24.87 3.27
CA LEU A 50 33.19 -25.45 2.54
C LEU A 50 31.84 -25.13 3.21
N LYS A 51 31.77 -25.23 4.54
CA LYS A 51 30.55 -24.93 5.30
C LYS A 51 30.15 -23.46 5.17
N THR A 52 31.11 -22.55 5.33
CA THR A 52 30.84 -21.11 5.23
C THR A 52 30.48 -20.73 3.79
N LEU A 53 31.16 -21.31 2.79
CA LEU A 53 30.84 -21.10 1.38
C LEU A 53 29.40 -21.52 1.04
N SER A 54 28.98 -22.71 1.48
CA SER A 54 27.61 -23.20 1.28
C SER A 54 26.57 -22.29 1.96
N THR A 55 26.91 -21.75 3.13
CA THR A 55 26.05 -20.78 3.84
C THR A 55 25.92 -19.47 3.07
N VAL A 56 27.04 -18.94 2.55
CA VAL A 56 27.06 -17.72 1.72
C VAL A 56 26.24 -17.92 0.46
N GLU A 57 26.42 -19.03 -0.25
CA GLU A 57 25.70 -19.35 -1.48
C GLU A 57 24.19 -19.43 -1.26
N THR A 58 23.77 -20.12 -0.18
CA THR A 58 22.35 -20.22 0.19
C THR A 58 21.75 -18.83 0.46
N LYS A 59 22.42 -18.04 1.31
CA LYS A 59 21.93 -16.70 1.67
C LYS A 59 21.88 -15.77 0.47
N LEU A 60 22.87 -15.80 -0.43
CA LEU A 60 22.87 -15.02 -1.66
C LEU A 60 21.74 -15.45 -2.61
N SER A 61 21.51 -16.75 -2.75
CA SER A 61 20.41 -17.29 -3.56
C SER A 61 19.05 -16.81 -3.07
N ASP A 62 18.84 -16.76 -1.75
CA ASP A 62 17.63 -16.22 -1.15
C ASP A 62 17.46 -14.72 -1.45
N GLN A 63 18.54 -13.93 -1.39
CA GLN A 63 18.49 -12.51 -1.74
C GLN A 63 18.23 -12.29 -3.23
N ILE A 64 18.83 -13.09 -4.12
CA ILE A 64 18.57 -13.05 -5.57
C ILE A 64 17.11 -13.41 -5.86
N THR A 65 16.59 -14.47 -5.23
CA THR A 65 15.19 -14.88 -5.37
C THR A 65 14.25 -13.77 -4.90
N TYR A 66 14.54 -13.16 -3.76
CA TYR A 66 13.79 -12.01 -3.26
C TYR A 66 13.84 -10.82 -4.21
N LEU A 67 15.03 -10.40 -4.64
CA LEU A 67 15.20 -9.31 -5.59
C LEU A 67 14.46 -9.60 -6.89
N THR A 68 14.48 -10.84 -7.37
CA THR A 68 13.70 -11.28 -8.52
C THR A 68 12.21 -11.13 -8.24
N GLN A 69 11.70 -11.59 -7.10
CA GLN A 69 10.28 -11.49 -6.73
C GLN A 69 9.79 -10.04 -6.62
N VAL A 70 10.58 -9.14 -6.02
CA VAL A 70 10.20 -7.72 -5.89
C VAL A 70 10.43 -6.92 -7.18
N SER A 71 11.42 -7.29 -7.99
CA SER A 71 11.71 -6.62 -9.27
C SER A 71 10.79 -7.08 -10.40
N THR A 72 10.25 -8.30 -10.32
CA THR A 72 9.29 -8.86 -11.30
C THR A 72 7.83 -8.55 -10.94
N GLY A 73 7.59 -7.81 -9.85
CA GLY A 73 6.29 -7.19 -9.59
C GLY A 73 5.17 -8.17 -9.25
N GLN A 74 5.37 -9.08 -8.28
CA GLN A 74 4.23 -9.80 -7.72
C GLN A 74 3.19 -8.78 -7.15
N PRO A 75 1.90 -8.83 -7.55
CA PRO A 75 1.12 -7.60 -7.72
C PRO A 75 0.55 -6.88 -6.49
N HIS A 76 0.89 -7.22 -5.24
CA HIS A 76 0.01 -6.75 -4.14
C HIS A 76 0.62 -6.37 -2.80
N GLU A 77 1.90 -6.61 -2.49
CA GLU A 77 2.36 -6.30 -1.12
C GLU A 77 3.68 -5.52 -1.02
N GLY A 78 4.25 -5.05 -2.13
CA GLY A 78 5.49 -4.27 -2.07
C GLY A 78 5.79 -3.33 -3.24
N SER A 79 4.90 -3.23 -4.24
CA SER A 79 5.09 -2.36 -5.41
C SER A 79 4.17 -1.14 -5.34
N GLY A 80 4.52 -0.08 -6.06
CA GLY A 80 3.73 1.15 -6.18
C GLY A 80 2.27 0.95 -6.61
N TYR A 81 1.84 -0.26 -6.96
CA TYR A 81 0.43 -0.61 -7.13
C TYR A 81 -0.41 -0.33 -5.88
N ALA A 82 0.09 -0.62 -4.67
CA ALA A 82 -0.64 -0.33 -3.43
C ALA A 82 -0.90 1.17 -3.27
N SER A 83 0.13 2.00 -3.49
CA SER A 83 0.00 3.46 -3.43
C SER A 83 -0.84 4.02 -4.61
N GLN A 84 -0.72 3.45 -5.80
CA GLN A 84 -1.57 3.77 -6.96
C GLN A 84 -3.04 3.43 -6.70
N LYS A 85 -3.34 2.30 -6.04
CA LYS A 85 -4.71 1.92 -5.71
C LYS A 85 -5.29 2.84 -4.63
N VAL A 86 -4.50 3.17 -3.61
CA VAL A 86 -4.89 4.18 -2.60
C VAL A 86 -5.17 5.52 -3.27
N LEU A 87 -4.31 5.96 -4.19
CA LEU A 87 -4.51 7.18 -4.97
C LEU A 87 -5.78 7.11 -5.83
N GLN A 88 -6.00 6.01 -6.55
CA GLN A 88 -7.21 5.79 -7.35
C GLN A 88 -8.47 5.86 -6.49
N MET A 89 -8.46 5.21 -5.32
CA MET A 89 -9.56 5.27 -4.35
C MET A 89 -9.76 6.68 -3.79
N ALA A 90 -8.68 7.42 -3.53
CA ALA A 90 -8.75 8.81 -3.11
C ALA A 90 -9.36 9.71 -4.19
N TRP A 91 -9.01 9.50 -5.46
CA TRP A 91 -9.62 10.18 -6.60
C TRP A 91 -11.12 9.94 -6.70
N HIS A 92 -11.56 8.68 -6.59
CA HIS A 92 -13.00 8.36 -6.60
C HIS A 92 -13.74 9.01 -5.42
N ARG A 93 -13.13 9.02 -4.22
CA ARG A 93 -13.69 9.68 -3.04
C ARG A 93 -13.78 11.20 -3.23
N LEU A 94 -12.76 11.81 -3.84
CA LEU A 94 -12.73 13.23 -4.14
C LEU A 94 -13.82 13.62 -5.13
N GLU A 95 -13.96 12.87 -6.22
CA GLU A 95 -14.99 13.15 -7.23
C GLU A 95 -16.40 13.00 -6.65
N HIS A 96 -16.62 11.98 -5.81
CA HIS A 96 -17.89 11.82 -5.10
C HIS A 96 -18.17 13.01 -4.16
N ALA A 97 -17.19 13.47 -3.39
CA ALA A 97 -17.34 14.66 -2.55
C ALA A 97 -17.64 15.92 -3.36
N ARG A 98 -16.94 16.11 -4.49
CA ARG A 98 -17.18 17.23 -5.42
C ARG A 98 -18.59 17.21 -5.99
N SER A 99 -19.08 16.04 -6.39
CA SER A 99 -20.45 15.86 -6.87
C SER A 99 -21.48 16.28 -5.82
N ARG A 100 -21.32 15.83 -4.57
CA ARG A 100 -22.22 16.21 -3.46
C ARG A 100 -22.19 17.70 -3.15
N VAL A 101 -21.01 18.34 -3.18
CA VAL A 101 -20.89 19.79 -2.98
C VAL A 101 -21.58 20.57 -4.10
N ASN A 102 -21.40 20.14 -5.35
CA ASN A 102 -22.07 20.77 -6.50
C ASN A 102 -23.60 20.65 -6.40
N GLU A 103 -24.11 19.52 -5.91
CA GLU A 103 -25.53 19.33 -5.67
C GLU A 103 -26.07 20.29 -4.59
N LEU A 104 -25.33 20.45 -3.48
CA LEU A 104 -25.68 21.39 -2.43
C LEU A 104 -25.68 22.85 -2.91
N GLU A 105 -24.71 23.24 -3.75
CA GLU A 105 -24.70 24.60 -4.33
C GLU A 105 -25.94 24.82 -5.21
N ARG A 106 -26.38 23.80 -5.97
CA ARG A 106 -27.64 23.89 -6.74
C ARG A 106 -28.85 24.08 -5.83
N TYR A 107 -28.93 23.37 -4.70
CA TYR A 107 -30.03 23.56 -3.75
C TYR A 107 -30.00 24.95 -3.13
N LYS A 108 -28.82 25.45 -2.74
CA LYS A 108 -28.66 26.81 -2.23
C LYS A 108 -29.11 27.86 -3.24
N VAL A 109 -28.70 27.76 -4.50
CA VAL A 109 -29.11 28.69 -5.57
C VAL A 109 -30.63 28.67 -5.75
N LYS A 110 -31.26 27.48 -5.81
CA LYS A 110 -32.72 27.36 -5.88
C LYS A 110 -33.41 28.01 -4.68
N HIS A 111 -32.89 27.78 -3.47
CA HIS A 111 -33.47 28.32 -2.25
C HIS A 111 -33.31 29.84 -2.15
N VAL A 112 -32.19 30.39 -2.63
CA VAL A 112 -31.98 31.84 -2.72
C VAL A 112 -32.93 32.44 -3.76
N GLN A 113 -33.01 31.89 -4.97
CA GLN A 113 -33.91 32.37 -6.03
C GLN A 113 -35.39 32.32 -5.61
N GLY A 114 -35.83 31.23 -4.98
CA GLY A 114 -37.18 31.11 -4.44
C GLY A 114 -37.49 32.12 -3.32
N ARG A 115 -36.49 32.44 -2.50
CA ARG A 115 -36.62 33.46 -1.44
C ARG A 115 -36.67 34.89 -1.98
N THR A 116 -35.99 35.18 -3.10
CA THR A 116 -36.07 36.49 -3.77
C THR A 116 -37.43 36.69 -4.44
N ALA A 117 -38.01 35.64 -5.04
CA ALA A 117 -39.33 35.70 -5.69
C ALA A 117 -40.48 35.86 -4.67
N HIS A 118 -40.36 35.26 -3.47
CA HIS A 118 -41.40 35.36 -2.43
C HIS A 118 -41.42 36.72 -1.69
N ARG A 119 -40.45 37.62 -1.93
CA ARG A 119 -40.40 38.95 -1.31
C ARG A 119 -41.10 40.05 -2.12
N SER A 120 -41.57 39.76 -3.34
CA SER A 120 -42.21 40.74 -4.23
C SER A 120 -43.71 40.48 -4.45
N LEU A 121 -44.52 40.48 -3.39
CA LEU A 121 -45.95 40.75 -3.50
C LEU A 121 -46.33 41.97 -2.65
N PRO A 122 -46.90 43.04 -3.24
CA PRO A 122 -47.55 44.08 -2.47
C PRO A 122 -48.92 43.59 -1.99
N GLN A 123 -49.16 43.81 -0.70
CA GLN A 123 -50.41 43.54 0.00
C GLN A 123 -51.50 44.52 -0.46
N SER A 124 -52.52 44.04 -1.17
CA SER A 124 -53.80 44.75 -1.33
C SER A 124 -54.94 43.77 -1.09
N GLY A 125 -55.71 44.04 -0.04
CA GLY A 125 -56.83 43.22 0.40
C GLY A 125 -58.15 43.65 -0.21
N SER A 126 -59.07 42.70 -0.34
CA SER A 126 -60.52 42.87 -0.24
C SER A 126 -61.17 41.49 -0.39
N GLY A 127 -61.88 41.04 0.64
CA GLY A 127 -62.57 39.76 0.65
C GLY A 127 -63.92 39.79 -0.07
N GLN A 128 -64.44 38.61 -0.42
CA GLN A 128 -65.86 38.29 -0.26
C GLN A 128 -66.07 36.78 -0.25
N MET A 129 -67.15 36.41 0.45
CA MET A 129 -67.48 35.09 0.98
C MET A 129 -68.41 34.26 0.08
N VAL A 130 -68.22 32.94 0.16
CA VAL A 130 -69.23 31.85 0.19
C VAL A 130 -69.97 31.49 -1.11
N ASN A 131 -69.81 30.24 -1.56
CA ASN A 131 -70.96 29.36 -1.77
C ASN A 131 -70.62 27.86 -1.58
N VAL A 132 -71.61 27.12 -1.12
CA VAL A 132 -71.58 25.79 -0.50
C VAL A 132 -72.04 24.67 -1.46
N ALA A 133 -71.56 23.46 -1.15
CA ALA A 133 -72.11 22.12 -1.46
C ALA A 133 -71.83 21.47 -2.82
N GLY A 134 -71.28 20.25 -2.72
CA GLY A 134 -71.06 19.31 -3.82
C GLY A 134 -70.25 18.10 -3.37
N SER A 135 -70.87 17.28 -2.53
CA SER A 135 -70.40 15.98 -2.05
C SER A 135 -70.04 15.01 -3.18
N ASN A 136 -68.87 14.36 -3.11
CA ASN A 136 -68.74 12.98 -3.56
C ASN A 136 -67.61 12.23 -2.83
N MET A 137 -67.99 11.13 -2.18
CA MET A 137 -67.10 10.12 -1.58
C MET A 137 -66.47 9.24 -2.65
N SER A 138 -65.30 8.66 -2.34
CA SER A 138 -64.75 7.33 -2.75
C SER A 138 -63.25 7.49 -3.06
N THR A 139 -62.26 6.75 -2.57
CA THR A 139 -62.10 5.57 -1.70
C THR A 139 -60.58 5.37 -1.52
N GLY A 140 -60.12 5.13 -0.28
CA GLY A 140 -59.07 4.13 0.04
C GLY A 140 -57.58 4.36 -0.33
N PRO A 141 -56.63 4.12 0.61
CA PRO A 141 -55.19 4.27 0.38
C PRO A 141 -54.42 2.93 0.20
N ALA A 142 -53.14 3.07 -0.16
CA ALA A 142 -51.98 2.23 0.19
C ALA A 142 -51.90 0.76 -0.29
N THR A 143 -50.97 0.52 -1.22
CA THR A 143 -49.72 -0.27 -1.02
C THR A 143 -48.71 0.13 -2.08
#